data_AF-A0A4P1S1V3-F1
#
_entry.id   AF-A0A4P1S1V3-F1
#
_cell.length_a   1.000
_cell.length_b   1.000
_cell.length_c   1.000
_cell.angle_alpha   90.00
_cell.angle_beta   90.00
_cell.angle_gamma   90.00
#
_symmetry.space_group_name_H-M   'P 1'
#
loop_
_entity.id
_entity.type
_entity.pdbx_description
1 polymer ?
#
loop_
_entity_poly.entity_id
_entity_poly.type
_entity_poly.pdbx_seq_one_letter_code
_entity_poly.pdbx_strand_id
1 'polypeptide(L)'
;MAKKLLIVESPAKSRTISKYLGKDFQVEATMGHIIDLPKSKLGVDTDNDFEPQYVVIPEKQKVVTSLKRKAASAEEIFLAADPDREGEAICWHLHNILKKKGRVIHRVLFNEITKTSIKKAVENPGEIDLNKFNAQQARRIVDRLVGYKVSPLLWEKVKRGLSAGRVQTVALRIICEREKKIRAFNKEEYWSVTGHFLTEKGDEIVAKLGKVNGKKVRAGNARSAFAITSEKQADEILSQLKAGAFTVSSLEKKEKKRRPLPPFITSKLQQEASRALGFSVKKT
;
A
#
# COMPACT_ATOMS: atom_id res chain seq x y z
N MET A 1 9.75 -14.07 -39.72
CA MET A 1 8.85 -13.21 -38.91
C MET A 1 8.54 -13.94 -37.63
N ALA A 2 8.44 -13.26 -36.48
CA ALA A 2 8.09 -13.92 -35.22
C ALA A 2 6.68 -14.53 -35.33
N LYS A 3 6.54 -15.79 -34.90
CA LYS A 3 5.27 -16.53 -35.00
C LYS A 3 4.32 -16.18 -33.85
N LYS A 4 4.86 -15.79 -32.70
CA LYS A 4 4.08 -15.57 -31.47
C LYS A 4 4.16 -14.12 -31.02
N LEU A 5 3.04 -13.57 -30.58
CA LEU A 5 2.94 -12.21 -30.04
C LEU A 5 2.71 -12.27 -28.52
N LEU A 6 3.60 -11.69 -27.72
CA LEU A 6 3.43 -11.55 -26.28
C LEU A 6 3.20 -10.08 -25.92
N ILE A 7 2.15 -9.80 -25.15
CA ILE A 7 1.74 -8.45 -24.77
C ILE A 7 1.85 -8.27 -23.26
N VAL A 8 2.65 -7.31 -22.82
CA VAL A 8 2.81 -6.93 -21.40
C VAL A 8 2.28 -5.52 -21.13
N GLU A 9 2.20 -5.14 -19.85
CA GLU A 9 1.73 -3.82 -19.45
C GLU A 9 2.75 -2.70 -19.76
N SER A 10 4.04 -2.92 -19.51
CA SER A 10 5.05 -1.85 -19.49
C SER A 10 6.23 -2.09 -20.46
N PRO A 11 6.84 -1.02 -21.01
CA PRO A 11 7.99 -1.14 -21.92
C PRO A 11 9.21 -1.77 -21.27
N ALA A 12 9.41 -1.52 -19.97
CA ALA A 12 10.52 -2.08 -19.23
C ALA A 12 10.43 -3.61 -19.19
N LYS A 13 9.24 -4.15 -18.90
CA LYS A 13 8.98 -5.60 -18.95
C LYS A 13 9.19 -6.15 -20.36
N SER A 14 8.66 -5.46 -21.38
CA SER A 14 8.81 -5.89 -22.78
C SER A 14 10.29 -6.04 -23.16
N ARG A 15 11.12 -5.03 -22.88
CA ARG A 15 12.57 -5.08 -23.17
C ARG A 15 13.29 -6.23 -22.47
N THR A 16 12.94 -6.53 -21.22
CA THR A 16 13.57 -7.62 -20.47
C THR A 16 13.12 -8.99 -20.99
N ILE A 17 11.82 -9.17 -21.22
CA ILE A 17 11.24 -10.45 -21.67
C ILE A 17 11.68 -10.80 -23.10
N SER A 18 11.83 -9.82 -23.99
CA SER A 18 12.37 -10.04 -25.34
C SER A 18 13.74 -10.72 -25.33
N LYS A 19 14.58 -10.41 -24.32
CA LYS A 19 15.91 -11.04 -24.18
C LYS A 19 15.83 -12.52 -23.81
N TYR A 20 14.73 -12.97 -23.21
CA TYR A 20 14.59 -14.34 -22.72
C TYR A 20 13.91 -15.28 -23.72
N LEU A 21 12.97 -14.76 -24.52
CA LEU A 21 12.15 -15.55 -25.45
C LEU A 21 12.75 -15.66 -26.86
N GLY A 22 13.70 -14.81 -27.23
CA GLY A 22 14.39 -14.91 -28.52
C GLY A 22 13.54 -14.47 -29.72
N LYS A 23 13.91 -14.95 -30.92
CA LYS A 23 13.37 -14.46 -32.20
C LYS A 23 11.95 -14.96 -32.54
N ASP A 24 11.47 -16.00 -31.85
CA ASP A 24 10.16 -16.60 -32.10
C ASP A 24 9.01 -15.73 -31.54
N PHE A 25 9.34 -14.84 -30.59
CA PHE A 25 8.39 -13.95 -29.94
C PHE A 25 8.60 -12.50 -30.35
N GLN A 26 7.52 -11.86 -30.77
CA GLN A 26 7.41 -10.42 -30.78
C GLN A 26 6.79 -9.98 -29.45
N VAL A 27 7.50 -9.14 -28.68
CA VAL A 27 7.02 -8.67 -27.37
C VAL A 27 6.63 -7.19 -27.43
N GLU A 28 5.37 -6.89 -27.10
CA GLU A 28 4.78 -5.56 -27.17
C GLU A 28 4.26 -5.11 -25.79
N ALA A 29 4.09 -3.80 -25.62
CA ALA A 29 3.57 -3.23 -24.38
C ALA A 29 2.29 -2.40 -24.62
N THR A 30 1.31 -2.50 -23.71
CA THR A 30 0.09 -1.69 -23.76
C THR A 30 0.25 -0.29 -23.19
N MET A 31 1.32 -0.05 -22.42
CA MET A 31 1.54 1.17 -21.65
C MET A 31 0.45 1.38 -20.58
N GLY A 32 0.08 0.32 -19.86
CA GLY A 32 -1.01 0.30 -18.88
C GLY A 32 -2.37 -0.07 -19.48
N HIS A 33 -3.45 0.47 -18.89
CA HIS A 33 -4.81 0.31 -19.38
C HIS A 33 -5.00 0.93 -20.77
N ILE A 34 -5.80 0.27 -21.61
CA ILE A 34 -6.14 0.72 -22.98
C ILE A 34 -7.64 0.97 -23.17
N ILE A 35 -8.45 0.41 -22.28
CA ILE A 35 -9.89 0.61 -22.19
C ILE A 35 -10.17 1.18 -20.80
N ASP A 36 -11.10 2.13 -20.73
CA ASP A 36 -11.69 2.58 -19.46
C ASP A 36 -13.14 3.04 -19.71
N LEU A 37 -13.83 3.36 -18.64
CA LEU A 37 -15.08 4.09 -18.68
C LEU A 37 -14.88 5.52 -19.21
N PRO A 38 -15.84 6.10 -19.93
CA PRO A 38 -15.75 7.45 -20.49
C PRO A 38 -15.45 8.51 -19.42
N LYS A 39 -14.68 9.53 -19.79
CA LYS A 39 -14.27 10.62 -18.88
C LYS A 39 -15.41 11.60 -18.55
N SER A 40 -16.37 11.81 -19.47
CA SER A 40 -17.38 12.88 -19.38
C SER A 40 -18.77 12.42 -18.94
N LYS A 41 -19.04 11.12 -18.85
CA LYS A 41 -20.34 10.56 -18.45
C LYS A 41 -20.15 9.41 -17.46
N LEU A 42 -21.20 9.05 -16.71
CA LEU A 42 -21.15 7.96 -15.73
C LEU A 42 -20.59 6.68 -16.35
N GLY A 43 -21.07 6.31 -17.54
CA GLY A 43 -20.58 5.15 -18.29
C GLY A 43 -20.93 3.80 -17.65
N VAL A 44 -21.88 3.78 -16.72
CA VAL A 44 -22.41 2.58 -16.08
C VAL A 44 -23.93 2.71 -16.14
N ASP A 45 -24.59 1.71 -16.70
CA ASP A 45 -26.05 1.63 -16.74
C ASP A 45 -26.57 1.04 -15.42
N THR A 46 -27.13 1.87 -14.54
CA THR A 46 -27.60 1.40 -13.22
C THR A 46 -28.92 0.64 -13.27
N ASP A 47 -29.61 0.67 -14.40
CA ASP A 47 -30.94 0.08 -14.56
C ASP A 47 -30.84 -1.29 -15.25
N ASN A 48 -29.75 -1.55 -15.99
CA ASN A 48 -29.46 -2.81 -16.67
C ASN A 48 -28.18 -3.46 -16.12
N ASP A 49 -28.28 -4.11 -14.95
CA ASP A 49 -27.22 -4.93 -14.33
C ASP A 49 -25.84 -4.27 -14.20
N PHE A 50 -25.79 -2.93 -14.05
CA PHE A 50 -24.54 -2.16 -13.97
C PHE A 50 -23.66 -2.28 -15.22
N GLU A 51 -24.25 -2.47 -16.40
CA GLU A 51 -23.50 -2.68 -17.64
C GLU A 51 -22.55 -1.49 -17.92
N PRO A 52 -21.23 -1.73 -17.99
CA PRO A 52 -20.26 -0.67 -18.21
C PRO A 52 -20.08 -0.37 -19.70
N GLN A 53 -20.15 0.92 -20.04
CA GLN A 53 -19.80 1.43 -21.36
C GLN A 53 -18.29 1.66 -21.45
N TYR A 54 -17.58 0.65 -21.91
CA TYR A 54 -16.14 0.74 -22.14
C TYR A 54 -15.80 1.48 -23.43
N VAL A 55 -14.79 2.34 -23.36
CA VAL A 55 -14.22 3.04 -24.52
C VAL A 55 -12.72 2.86 -24.57
N VAL A 56 -12.15 2.85 -25.77
CA VAL A 56 -10.70 2.94 -25.93
C VAL A 56 -10.25 4.31 -25.43
N ILE A 57 -9.24 4.32 -24.56
CA ILE A 57 -8.64 5.56 -24.07
C ILE A 57 -8.08 6.33 -25.27
N PRO A 58 -8.47 7.60 -25.53
CA PRO A 58 -8.10 8.31 -26.76
C PRO A 58 -6.59 8.31 -27.03
N GLU A 59 -5.80 8.49 -25.97
CA GLU A 59 -4.33 8.51 -26.02
C GLU A 59 -3.72 7.14 -26.38
N LYS A 60 -4.52 6.06 -26.34
CA LYS A 60 -4.11 4.67 -26.61
C LYS A 60 -4.57 4.14 -27.96
N GLN A 61 -5.29 4.93 -28.76
CA GLN A 61 -5.82 4.48 -30.05
C GLN A 61 -4.71 3.96 -30.98
N LYS A 62 -3.57 4.66 -31.06
CA LYS A 62 -2.40 4.23 -31.86
C LYS A 62 -1.83 2.89 -31.39
N VAL A 63 -1.79 2.67 -30.07
CA VAL A 63 -1.32 1.40 -29.47
C VAL A 63 -2.27 0.27 -29.86
N VAL A 64 -3.58 0.46 -29.72
CA VAL A 64 -4.59 -0.55 -30.08
C VAL A 64 -4.52 -0.91 -31.56
N THR A 65 -4.41 0.07 -32.46
CA THR A 65 -4.27 -0.17 -33.90
C THR A 65 -2.99 -0.95 -34.22
N SER A 66 -1.87 -0.60 -33.58
CA SER A 66 -0.60 -1.32 -33.74
C SER A 66 -0.70 -2.78 -33.25
N LEU A 67 -1.31 -3.00 -32.09
CA LEU A 67 -1.51 -4.35 -31.53
C LEU A 67 -2.43 -5.20 -32.42
N LYS A 68 -3.52 -4.63 -32.94
CA LYS A 68 -4.41 -5.34 -33.88
C LYS A 68 -3.68 -5.77 -35.15
N ARG A 69 -2.82 -4.91 -35.70
CA ARG A 69 -1.99 -5.24 -36.88
C ARG A 69 -1.01 -6.38 -36.57
N LYS A 70 -0.29 -6.31 -35.46
CA LYS A 70 0.68 -7.35 -35.05
C LYS A 70 -0.01 -8.68 -34.72
N ALA A 71 -1.18 -8.61 -34.10
CA ALA A 71 -2.03 -9.77 -33.83
C ALA A 71 -2.59 -10.42 -35.11
N ALA A 72 -2.69 -9.67 -36.21
CA ALA A 72 -3.11 -10.23 -37.50
C ALA A 72 -2.06 -11.13 -38.15
N SER A 73 -0.77 -10.87 -37.89
CA SER A 73 0.36 -11.65 -38.41
C SER A 73 0.84 -12.76 -37.46
N ALA A 74 0.34 -12.81 -36.22
CA ALA A 74 0.76 -13.79 -35.22
C ALA A 74 -0.10 -15.08 -35.30
N GLU A 75 0.55 -16.24 -35.17
CA GLU A 75 -0.09 -17.55 -35.05
C GLU A 75 -0.78 -17.69 -33.66
N GLU A 76 -0.09 -17.26 -32.61
CA GLU A 76 -0.57 -17.31 -31.22
C GLU A 76 -0.32 -15.98 -30.49
N ILE A 77 -1.22 -15.62 -29.57
CA ILE A 77 -1.11 -14.40 -28.75
C ILE A 77 -1.05 -14.76 -27.27
N PHE A 78 -0.12 -14.17 -26.54
CA PHE A 78 0.09 -14.38 -25.10
C PHE A 78 -0.12 -13.06 -24.36
N LEU A 79 -1.05 -13.05 -23.41
CA LEU A 79 -1.37 -11.90 -22.56
C LEU A 79 -0.67 -12.05 -21.21
N ALA A 80 0.28 -11.17 -20.95
CA ALA A 80 1.28 -11.29 -19.89
C ALA A 80 1.33 -10.03 -19.01
N ALA A 81 0.16 -9.46 -18.68
CA ALA A 81 0.07 -8.47 -17.62
C ALA A 81 0.22 -9.12 -16.23
N ASP A 82 0.36 -8.30 -15.20
CA ASP A 82 0.67 -8.78 -13.85
C ASP A 82 -0.36 -9.78 -13.30
N PRO A 83 0.06 -10.68 -12.38
CA PRO A 83 -0.78 -11.75 -11.85
C PRO A 83 -1.79 -11.27 -10.78
N ASP A 84 -2.28 -10.05 -10.90
CA ASP A 84 -3.30 -9.46 -10.02
C ASP A 84 -4.60 -9.17 -10.80
N ARG A 85 -5.61 -8.64 -10.11
CA ARG A 85 -6.92 -8.32 -10.74
C ARG A 85 -6.84 -7.18 -11.77
N GLU A 86 -5.90 -6.24 -11.63
CA GLU A 86 -5.73 -5.14 -12.58
C GLU A 86 -5.12 -5.65 -13.89
N GLY A 87 -4.08 -6.48 -13.78
CA GLY A 87 -3.49 -7.18 -14.91
C GLY A 87 -4.50 -8.12 -15.59
N GLU A 88 -5.37 -8.78 -14.83
CA GLU A 88 -6.43 -9.61 -15.39
C GLU A 88 -7.44 -8.79 -16.21
N ALA A 89 -7.84 -7.60 -15.71
CA ALA A 89 -8.73 -6.72 -16.45
C ALA A 89 -8.08 -6.19 -17.75
N ILE A 90 -6.79 -5.85 -17.72
CA ILE A 90 -6.04 -5.50 -18.94
C ILE A 90 -6.06 -6.65 -19.94
N CYS A 91 -5.82 -7.88 -19.49
CA CYS A 91 -5.83 -9.06 -20.35
C CYS A 91 -7.22 -9.34 -20.91
N TRP A 92 -8.28 -9.23 -20.11
CA TRP A 92 -9.66 -9.39 -20.58
C TRP A 92 -10.03 -8.37 -21.67
N HIS A 93 -9.69 -7.09 -21.46
CA HIS A 93 -9.90 -6.04 -22.45
C HIS A 93 -9.11 -6.28 -23.75
N LEU A 94 -7.84 -6.66 -23.64
CA LEU A 94 -7.01 -7.03 -24.79
C LEU A 94 -7.60 -8.23 -25.55
N HIS A 95 -8.00 -9.27 -24.83
CA HIS A 95 -8.60 -10.46 -25.40
C HIS A 95 -9.80 -10.09 -26.26
N ASN A 96 -10.73 -9.28 -25.74
CA ASN A 96 -11.93 -8.88 -26.49
C ASN A 96 -11.62 -7.97 -27.69
N ILE A 97 -10.63 -7.08 -27.57
CA ILE A 97 -10.17 -6.24 -28.69
C ILE A 97 -9.56 -7.09 -29.81
N LEU A 98 -8.81 -8.13 -29.44
CA LEU A 98 -8.01 -8.93 -30.36
C LEU A 98 -8.72 -10.20 -30.83
N LYS A 99 -9.87 -10.56 -30.25
CA LYS A 99 -10.64 -11.76 -30.59
C LYS A 99 -11.01 -11.76 -32.07
N LYS A 100 -10.72 -12.87 -32.76
CA LYS A 100 -11.13 -13.16 -34.14
C LYS A 100 -11.37 -14.67 -34.27
N LYS A 101 -12.25 -15.09 -35.18
CA LYS A 101 -12.52 -16.51 -35.43
C LYS A 101 -11.21 -17.27 -35.72
N GLY A 102 -10.97 -18.38 -35.03
CA GLY A 102 -9.78 -19.23 -35.18
C GLY A 102 -8.50 -18.70 -34.53
N ARG A 103 -8.54 -17.56 -33.84
CA ARG A 103 -7.35 -16.99 -33.18
C ARG A 103 -7.17 -17.59 -31.79
N VAL A 104 -5.95 -18.06 -31.51
CA VAL A 104 -5.57 -18.61 -30.21
C VAL A 104 -4.97 -17.50 -29.34
N ILE A 105 -5.56 -17.29 -28.16
CA ILE A 105 -5.12 -16.28 -27.19
C ILE A 105 -4.96 -16.96 -25.83
N HIS A 106 -3.80 -16.78 -25.22
CA HIS A 106 -3.36 -17.41 -23.99
C HIS A 106 -3.17 -16.37 -22.88
N ARG A 107 -3.40 -16.78 -21.62
CA ARG A 107 -3.05 -15.98 -20.43
C ARG A 107 -1.76 -16.54 -19.82
N VAL A 108 -0.76 -15.68 -19.60
CA VAL A 108 0.54 -16.07 -19.05
C VAL A 108 0.76 -15.37 -17.71
N LEU A 109 1.05 -16.14 -16.66
CA LEU A 109 1.27 -15.62 -15.30
C LEU A 109 2.71 -15.89 -14.85
N PHE A 110 3.35 -14.89 -14.27
CA PHE A 110 4.64 -15.02 -13.60
C PHE A 110 4.73 -14.02 -12.44
N ASN A 111 5.36 -14.46 -11.35
CA ASN A 111 5.59 -13.61 -10.17
C ASN A 111 6.98 -12.94 -10.18
N GLU A 112 7.87 -13.44 -11.03
CA GLU A 112 9.23 -12.94 -11.20
C GLU A 112 9.64 -12.97 -12.67
N ILE A 113 10.50 -12.02 -13.05
CA ILE A 113 10.98 -11.84 -14.43
C ILE A 113 12.37 -12.47 -14.54
N THR A 114 12.41 -13.80 -14.51
CA THR A 114 13.62 -14.60 -14.74
C THR A 114 13.48 -15.42 -16.02
N LYS A 115 14.60 -15.73 -16.70
CA LYS A 115 14.58 -16.52 -17.96
C LYS A 115 13.80 -17.83 -17.79
N THR A 116 13.99 -18.51 -16.66
CA THR A 116 13.33 -19.78 -16.33
C THR A 116 11.83 -19.59 -16.08
N SER A 117 11.44 -18.61 -15.25
CA SER A 117 10.03 -18.31 -14.94
C SER A 117 9.25 -17.97 -16.21
N ILE A 118 9.79 -17.08 -17.05
CA ILE A 118 9.13 -16.65 -18.28
C ILE A 118 8.94 -17.79 -19.28
N LYS A 119 9.96 -18.64 -19.48
CA LYS A 119 9.83 -19.81 -20.38
C LYS A 119 8.76 -20.78 -19.89
N LYS A 120 8.81 -21.15 -18.60
CA LYS A 120 7.81 -22.04 -18.00
C LYS A 120 6.39 -21.51 -18.12
N ALA A 121 6.21 -20.20 -17.93
CA ALA A 121 4.91 -19.55 -18.00
C ALA A 121 4.33 -19.54 -19.42
N VAL A 122 5.18 -19.42 -20.45
CA VAL A 122 4.78 -19.49 -21.86
C VAL A 122 4.52 -20.92 -22.31
N GLU A 123 5.24 -21.90 -21.76
CA GLU A 123 5.03 -23.33 -22.01
C GLU A 123 3.73 -23.86 -21.39
N ASN A 124 3.26 -23.24 -20.30
CA ASN A 124 2.05 -23.65 -19.57
C ASN A 124 1.07 -22.46 -19.44
N PRO A 125 0.49 -21.99 -20.56
CA PRO A 125 -0.46 -20.89 -20.51
C PRO A 125 -1.75 -21.32 -19.82
N GLY A 126 -2.34 -20.39 -19.07
CA GLY A 126 -3.68 -20.52 -18.52
C GLY A 126 -4.74 -19.80 -19.36
N GLU A 127 -5.92 -19.69 -18.77
CA GLU A 127 -7.06 -18.92 -19.29
C GLU A 127 -7.28 -17.64 -18.49
N ILE A 128 -8.14 -16.77 -19.01
CA ILE A 128 -8.52 -15.54 -18.31
C ILE A 128 -9.44 -15.88 -17.14
N ASP A 129 -9.09 -15.39 -15.97
CA ASP A 129 -9.89 -15.57 -14.76
C ASP A 129 -11.01 -14.52 -14.70
N LEU A 130 -12.22 -14.96 -15.06
CA LEU A 130 -13.41 -14.10 -15.06
C LEU A 130 -13.77 -13.60 -13.65
N ASN A 131 -13.45 -14.34 -12.58
CA ASN A 131 -13.73 -13.88 -11.22
C ASN A 131 -12.82 -12.71 -10.84
N LYS A 132 -11.54 -12.77 -11.20
CA LYS A 132 -10.60 -11.66 -11.00
C LYS A 132 -11.01 -10.43 -11.82
N PHE A 133 -11.40 -10.63 -13.07
CA PHE A 133 -11.93 -9.56 -13.91
C PHE A 133 -13.18 -8.92 -13.28
N ASN A 134 -14.18 -9.72 -12.92
CA ASN A 134 -15.42 -9.26 -12.30
C ASN A 134 -15.16 -8.52 -10.98
N ALA A 135 -14.20 -8.97 -10.18
CA ALA A 135 -13.79 -8.28 -8.95
C ALA A 135 -13.16 -6.90 -9.23
N GLN A 136 -12.37 -6.77 -10.30
CA GLN A 136 -11.82 -5.47 -10.74
C GLN A 136 -12.93 -4.57 -11.29
N GLN A 137 -13.83 -5.10 -12.10
CA GLN A 137 -14.97 -4.38 -12.67
C GLN A 137 -15.90 -3.86 -11.57
N ALA A 138 -16.29 -4.71 -10.62
CA ALA A 138 -17.13 -4.32 -9.49
C ALA A 138 -16.49 -3.16 -8.69
N ARG A 139 -15.18 -3.25 -8.41
CA ARG A 139 -14.44 -2.15 -7.78
C ARG A 139 -14.50 -0.87 -8.62
N ARG A 140 -14.25 -0.97 -9.94
CA ARG A 140 -14.25 0.17 -10.86
C ARG A 140 -15.61 0.87 -10.90
N ILE A 141 -16.70 0.08 -10.95
CA ILE A 141 -18.09 0.57 -10.95
C ILE A 141 -18.42 1.26 -9.63
N VAL A 142 -18.12 0.64 -8.49
CA VAL A 142 -18.41 1.24 -7.17
C VAL A 142 -17.66 2.57 -7.01
N ASP A 143 -16.38 2.61 -7.36
CA ASP A 143 -15.59 3.84 -7.28
C ASP A 143 -16.13 4.91 -8.25
N ARG A 144 -16.63 4.52 -9.42
CA ARG A 144 -17.30 5.40 -10.39
C ARG A 144 -18.61 5.98 -9.84
N LEU A 145 -19.47 5.14 -9.25
CA LEU A 145 -20.75 5.56 -8.67
C LEU A 145 -20.54 6.55 -7.51
N VAL A 146 -19.62 6.25 -6.58
CA VAL A 146 -19.31 7.17 -5.47
C VAL A 146 -18.78 8.50 -5.99
N GLY A 147 -17.83 8.46 -6.93
CA GLY A 147 -17.26 9.69 -7.50
C GLY A 147 -18.32 10.57 -8.17
N TYR A 148 -19.16 9.99 -9.03
CA TYR A 148 -20.16 10.76 -9.79
C TYR A 148 -21.37 11.19 -8.96
N LYS A 149 -21.84 10.36 -8.02
CA LYS A 149 -23.03 10.69 -7.21
C LYS A 149 -22.71 11.60 -6.02
N VAL A 150 -21.52 11.50 -5.43
CA VAL A 150 -21.18 12.24 -4.20
C VAL A 150 -20.42 13.55 -4.48
N SER A 151 -19.59 13.64 -5.53
CA SER A 151 -18.83 14.86 -5.80
C SER A 151 -19.70 16.11 -6.06
N PRO A 152 -20.84 16.04 -6.79
CA PRO A 152 -21.72 17.20 -6.98
C PRO A 152 -22.25 17.77 -5.65
N LEU A 153 -22.56 16.90 -4.68
CA LEU A 153 -22.98 17.33 -3.35
C LEU A 153 -21.86 18.11 -2.64
N LEU A 154 -20.61 17.67 -2.76
CA LEU A 154 -19.46 18.40 -2.21
C LEU A 154 -19.26 19.76 -2.88
N TRP A 155 -19.58 19.89 -4.17
CA TRP A 155 -19.48 21.16 -4.88
C TRP A 155 -20.51 22.17 -4.42
N GLU A 156 -21.71 21.70 -4.12
CA GLU A 156 -22.81 22.52 -3.60
C GLU A 156 -22.58 22.92 -2.14
N LYS A 157 -22.17 21.97 -1.29
CA LYS A 157 -22.12 22.18 0.17
C LYS A 157 -20.77 22.64 0.71
N VAL A 158 -19.67 22.45 -0.03
CA VAL A 158 -18.32 22.73 0.46
C VAL A 158 -17.54 23.63 -0.50
N LYS A 159 -17.15 23.11 -1.67
CA LYS A 159 -16.37 23.86 -2.67
C LYS A 159 -16.40 23.16 -4.02
N ARG A 160 -16.66 23.92 -5.09
CA ARG A 160 -16.56 23.43 -6.47
C ARG A 160 -15.16 22.86 -6.76
N GLY A 161 -15.12 21.74 -7.48
CA GLY A 161 -13.88 21.05 -7.87
C GLY A 161 -13.34 20.02 -6.86
N LEU A 162 -14.02 19.81 -5.73
CA LEU A 162 -13.68 18.72 -4.81
C LEU A 162 -14.05 17.35 -5.39
N SER A 163 -13.32 16.31 -5.01
CA SER A 163 -13.65 14.93 -5.42
C SER A 163 -14.02 14.10 -4.20
N ALA A 164 -15.08 13.30 -4.34
CA ALA A 164 -15.39 12.24 -3.41
C ALA A 164 -14.73 10.94 -3.86
N GLY A 165 -14.09 10.25 -2.91
CA GLY A 165 -13.46 8.96 -3.16
C GLY A 165 -13.71 8.03 -2.01
N ARG A 166 -14.32 6.87 -2.29
CA ARG A 166 -14.74 5.89 -1.26
C ARG A 166 -13.64 5.56 -0.24
N VAL A 167 -12.41 5.35 -0.70
CA VAL A 167 -11.26 5.03 0.16
C VAL A 167 -10.54 6.29 0.66
N GLN A 168 -10.41 7.31 -0.19
CA GLN A 168 -9.68 8.55 0.13
C GLN A 168 -10.36 9.32 1.26
N THR A 169 -11.70 9.40 1.25
CA THR A 169 -12.48 10.09 2.29
C THR A 169 -12.31 9.43 3.66
N VAL A 170 -12.21 8.09 3.72
CA VAL A 170 -11.95 7.36 4.98
C VAL A 170 -10.52 7.61 5.48
N ALA A 171 -9.52 7.61 4.57
CA ALA A 171 -8.15 7.93 4.94
C ALA A 171 -8.03 9.37 5.50
N LEU A 172 -8.68 10.34 4.84
CA LEU A 172 -8.75 11.72 5.33
C LEU A 172 -9.44 11.80 6.70
N ARG A 173 -10.53 11.05 6.91
CA ARG A 173 -11.22 10.98 8.20
C ARG A 173 -10.29 10.54 9.32
N ILE A 174 -9.45 9.53 9.11
CA ILE A 174 -8.47 9.07 10.12
C ILE A 174 -7.52 10.20 10.53
N ILE A 175 -7.04 11.00 9.56
CA ILE A 175 -6.17 12.15 9.82
C ILE A 175 -6.93 13.22 10.61
N CYS A 176 -8.14 13.59 10.16
CA CYS A 176 -8.96 14.58 10.86
C CYS A 176 -9.32 14.16 12.29
N GLU A 177 -9.62 12.89 12.53
CA GLU A 177 -9.89 12.37 13.88
C GLU A 177 -8.65 12.42 14.77
N ARG A 178 -7.47 12.11 14.23
CA ARG A 178 -6.20 12.30 14.96
C ARG A 178 -5.97 13.76 15.31
N GLU A 179 -6.18 14.66 14.36
CA GLU A 179 -6.01 16.10 14.56
C GLU A 179 -6.99 16.64 15.60
N LYS A 180 -8.26 16.21 15.58
CA LYS A 180 -9.23 16.54 16.63
C LYS A 180 -8.77 16.09 18.02
N LYS A 181 -8.20 14.88 18.14
CA LYS A 181 -7.64 14.40 19.41
C LYS A 181 -6.45 15.22 19.88
N ILE A 182 -5.59 15.68 18.97
CA ILE A 182 -4.46 16.56 19.29
C ILE A 182 -4.96 17.92 19.80
N ARG A 183 -5.96 18.51 19.14
CA ARG A 183 -6.54 19.81 19.54
C ARG A 183 -7.29 19.75 20.87
N ALA A 184 -7.96 18.63 21.13
CA ALA A 184 -8.66 18.38 22.40
C ALA A 184 -7.73 17.89 23.52
N PHE A 185 -6.42 17.73 23.26
CA PHE A 185 -5.47 17.26 24.26
C PHE A 185 -5.15 18.37 25.25
N ASN A 186 -5.64 18.22 26.48
CA ASN A 186 -5.28 19.08 27.60
C ASN A 186 -3.96 18.60 28.18
N LYS A 187 -2.91 19.43 28.05
CA LYS A 187 -1.59 19.15 28.61
C LYS A 187 -1.66 19.20 30.13
N GLU A 188 -1.08 18.20 30.77
CA GLU A 188 -0.91 18.16 32.23
C GLU A 188 0.58 18.23 32.54
N GLU A 189 0.95 19.11 33.48
CA GLU A 189 2.30 19.17 34.00
C GLU A 189 2.62 17.91 34.81
N TYR A 190 3.81 17.37 34.62
CA TYR A 190 4.34 16.32 35.47
C TYR A 190 5.86 16.40 35.54
N TRP A 191 6.39 15.91 36.65
CA TRP A 191 7.81 15.88 36.96
C TRP A 191 8.30 14.44 37.10
N SER A 192 9.60 14.25 36.88
CA SER A 192 10.27 12.97 37.11
C SER A 192 11.59 13.21 37.82
N VAL A 193 11.86 12.42 38.86
CA VAL A 193 13.15 12.45 39.57
C VAL A 193 14.05 11.35 38.99
N THR A 194 15.26 11.74 38.58
CA THR A 194 16.30 10.83 38.07
C THR A 194 17.51 10.92 38.98
N GLY A 195 17.98 9.78 39.48
CA GLY A 195 19.18 9.66 40.31
C GLY A 195 20.35 9.09 39.51
N HIS A 196 21.53 9.64 39.77
CA HIS A 196 22.82 9.17 39.28
C HIS A 196 23.55 8.52 40.45
N PHE A 197 23.81 7.22 40.35
CA PHE A 197 24.41 6.42 41.41
C PHE A 197 25.76 5.90 40.94
N LEU A 198 26.71 5.75 41.86
CA LEU A 198 27.97 5.07 41.62
C LEU A 198 27.95 3.71 42.31
N THR A 199 28.38 2.67 41.61
CA THR A 199 28.67 1.38 42.24
C THR A 199 29.93 1.50 43.09
N GLU A 200 30.20 0.50 43.94
CA GLU A 200 31.46 0.40 44.68
C GLU A 200 32.70 0.38 43.77
N LYS A 201 32.54 -0.02 42.51
CA LYS A 201 33.60 -0.04 41.49
C LYS A 201 33.72 1.28 40.71
N GLY A 202 32.86 2.25 40.99
CA GLY A 202 32.82 3.54 40.30
C GLY A 202 31.99 3.56 39.02
N ASP A 203 31.24 2.50 38.70
CA ASP A 203 30.36 2.47 37.52
C ASP A 203 29.11 3.33 37.77
N GLU A 204 28.68 4.11 36.77
CA GLU A 204 27.48 4.93 36.87
C GLU A 204 26.20 4.12 36.56
N ILE A 205 25.18 4.27 37.42
CA ILE A 205 23.83 3.77 37.23
C ILE A 205 22.85 4.94 37.24
N VAL A 206 22.15 5.15 36.13
CA VAL A 206 21.05 6.12 36.05
C VAL A 206 19.73 5.41 36.32
N ALA A 207 19.02 5.83 37.37
CA ALA A 207 17.71 5.28 37.72
C ALA A 207 16.64 6.35 37.86
N LYS A 208 15.45 6.08 37.33
CA LYS A 208 14.26 6.92 37.52
C LYS A 208 13.48 6.46 38.74
N LEU A 209 12.95 7.41 39.52
CA LEU A 209 12.11 7.12 40.68
C LEU A 209 10.90 6.27 40.27
N GLY A 210 10.85 5.04 40.77
CA GLY A 210 9.82 4.07 40.38
C GLY A 210 8.56 4.11 41.23
N LYS A 211 8.70 4.43 42.54
CA LYS A 211 7.58 4.46 43.51
C LYS A 211 7.81 5.52 44.59
N VAL A 212 6.72 6.09 45.10
CA VAL A 212 6.67 6.92 46.32
C VAL A 212 5.60 6.32 47.23
N ASN A 213 5.94 5.97 48.47
CA ASN A 213 5.02 5.37 49.45
C ASN A 213 4.21 4.19 48.86
N GLY A 214 4.91 3.28 48.16
CA GLY A 214 4.31 2.11 47.51
C GLY A 214 3.55 2.38 46.20
N LYS A 215 3.22 3.63 45.88
CA LYS A 215 2.50 4.01 44.65
C LYS A 215 3.47 4.19 43.49
N LYS A 216 3.18 3.57 42.34
CA LYS A 216 4.02 3.67 41.13
C LYS A 216 3.98 5.09 40.57
N VAL A 217 5.16 5.67 40.35
CA VAL A 217 5.29 6.98 39.71
C VAL A 217 5.02 6.82 38.20
N ARG A 218 4.11 7.63 37.65
CA ARG A 218 3.88 7.73 36.19
C ARG A 218 3.58 9.17 35.81
N ALA A 219 3.87 9.50 34.55
CA ALA A 219 3.45 10.76 33.95
C ALA A 219 1.91 10.82 33.80
N GLY A 220 1.34 11.99 34.12
CA GLY A 220 -0.09 12.31 33.95
C GLY A 220 -1.04 11.69 34.98
N ASN A 221 -2.31 12.11 34.94
CA ASN A 221 -3.38 11.68 35.85
C ASN A 221 -3.94 10.26 35.55
N ALA A 222 -3.08 9.24 35.54
CA ALA A 222 -3.53 7.86 35.45
C ALA A 222 -4.16 7.40 36.78
N ARG A 223 -5.42 6.94 36.75
CA ARG A 223 -6.25 6.56 37.93
C ARG A 223 -5.61 5.62 38.98
N SER A 224 -4.49 4.96 38.67
CA SER A 224 -3.79 4.01 39.54
C SER A 224 -2.32 4.36 39.82
N ALA A 225 -1.87 5.55 39.41
CA ALA A 225 -0.48 5.98 39.55
C ALA A 225 -0.39 7.30 40.32
N PHE A 226 0.75 7.50 40.99
CA PHE A 226 1.12 8.77 41.59
C PHE A 226 1.84 9.60 40.52
N ALA A 227 1.34 10.79 40.22
CA ALA A 227 2.03 11.78 39.40
C ALA A 227 2.67 12.82 40.31
N ILE A 228 3.90 13.22 39.98
CA ILE A 228 4.51 14.41 40.60
C ILE A 228 4.04 15.58 39.75
N THR A 229 3.14 16.41 40.27
CA THR A 229 2.40 17.39 39.45
C THR A 229 2.98 18.79 39.50
N SER A 230 4.02 19.04 40.29
CA SER A 230 4.66 20.35 40.41
C SER A 230 6.13 20.25 40.81
N GLU A 231 6.88 21.31 40.53
CA GLU A 231 8.28 21.48 40.93
C GLU A 231 8.45 21.31 42.45
N LYS A 232 7.62 22.01 43.24
CA LYS A 232 7.64 21.93 44.70
C LYS A 232 7.53 20.50 45.21
N GLN A 233 6.61 19.72 44.64
CA GLN A 233 6.46 18.31 45.03
C GLN A 233 7.66 17.46 44.63
N ALA A 234 8.28 17.76 43.47
CA ALA A 234 9.52 17.11 43.04
C ALA A 234 10.67 17.42 44.01
N ASP A 235 10.80 18.67 44.45
CA ASP A 235 11.85 19.13 45.38
C ASP A 235 11.68 18.55 46.79
N GLU A 236 10.43 18.43 47.27
CA GLU A 236 10.12 17.76 48.54
C GLU A 236 10.57 16.30 48.50
N ILE A 237 10.24 15.59 47.41
CA ILE A 237 10.67 14.20 47.20
C ILE A 237 12.19 14.12 47.08
N LEU A 238 12.83 15.04 46.33
CA LEU A 238 14.27 15.07 46.14
C LEU A 238 15.01 15.29 47.46
N SER A 239 14.50 16.20 48.30
CA SER A 239 15.05 16.49 49.63
C SER A 239 15.01 15.25 50.53
N GLN A 240 13.90 14.51 50.54
CA GLN A 240 13.77 13.25 51.28
C GLN A 240 14.74 12.18 50.76
N LEU A 241 14.89 12.08 49.44
CA LEU A 241 15.78 11.11 48.79
C LEU A 241 17.26 11.41 49.07
N LYS A 242 17.67 12.68 49.05
CA LYS A 242 19.06 13.10 49.33
C LYS A 242 19.50 12.80 50.78
N ALA A 243 18.56 12.78 51.72
CA ALA A 243 18.83 12.42 53.10
C ALA A 243 18.99 10.89 53.32
N GLY A 244 18.57 10.08 52.34
CA GLY A 244 18.58 8.63 52.44
C GLY A 244 19.83 7.98 51.84
N ALA A 245 20.12 6.76 52.28
CA ALA A 245 21.04 5.85 51.61
C ALA A 245 20.26 4.94 50.64
N PHE A 246 20.89 4.59 49.52
CA PHE A 246 20.27 3.77 48.48
C PHE A 246 20.88 2.38 48.45
N THR A 247 20.02 1.36 48.32
CA THR A 247 20.44 -0.04 48.19
C THR A 247 19.72 -0.70 47.03
N VAL A 248 20.36 -1.71 46.44
CA VAL A 248 19.73 -2.53 45.40
C VAL A 248 18.76 -3.49 46.06
N SER A 249 17.46 -3.28 45.86
CA SER A 249 16.41 -4.14 46.44
C SER A 249 16.17 -5.43 45.65
N SER A 250 16.44 -5.44 44.35
CA SER A 250 16.27 -6.62 43.50
C SER A 250 17.10 -6.50 42.22
N LEU A 251 17.70 -7.61 41.78
CA LEU A 251 18.38 -7.72 40.49
C LEU A 251 17.83 -8.92 39.73
N GLU A 252 17.30 -8.68 38.53
CA GLU A 252 16.79 -9.74 37.66
C GLU A 252 17.52 -9.74 36.32
N LYS A 253 18.13 -10.88 35.96
CA LYS A 253 18.77 -11.10 34.66
C LYS A 253 17.93 -12.05 33.84
N LYS A 254 17.45 -11.59 32.68
CA LYS A 254 16.66 -12.37 31.74
C LYS A 254 17.31 -12.39 30.38
N GLU A 255 17.46 -13.58 29.81
CA GLU A 255 17.80 -13.74 28.39
C GLU A 255 16.55 -13.44 27.54
N LYS A 256 16.71 -12.62 26.49
CA LYS A 256 15.63 -12.34 25.53
C LYS A 256 16.10 -12.73 24.13
N LYS A 257 15.37 -13.65 23.51
CA LYS A 257 15.60 -14.04 22.10
C LYS A 257 14.78 -13.13 21.18
N ARG A 258 15.44 -12.52 20.20
CA ARG A 258 14.78 -11.73 19.14
C ARG A 258 14.86 -12.50 17.82
N ARG A 259 13.71 -12.86 17.27
CA ARG A 259 13.62 -13.50 15.94
C ARG A 259 13.78 -12.46 14.83
N PRO A 260 14.32 -12.85 13.66
CA PRO A 260 14.35 -11.97 12.49
C PRO A 260 12.93 -11.60 12.05
N LEU A 261 12.82 -10.45 11.38
CA LEU A 261 11.56 -10.01 10.79
C LEU A 261 11.22 -10.85 9.55
N PRO A 262 9.94 -11.03 9.21
CA PRO A 262 9.55 -11.70 7.98
C PRO A 262 9.99 -10.90 6.74
N PRO A 263 10.05 -11.54 5.55
CA PRO A 263 10.28 -10.85 4.29
C PRO A 263 9.30 -9.71 4.05
N PHE A 264 9.72 -8.74 3.25
CA PHE A 264 8.87 -7.59 2.94
C PHE A 264 7.62 -7.96 2.15
N ILE A 265 6.48 -7.46 2.63
CA ILE A 265 5.28 -7.23 1.82
C ILE A 265 5.17 -5.74 1.51
N THR A 266 4.33 -5.36 0.54
CA THR A 266 4.20 -3.96 0.06
C THR A 266 4.05 -2.94 1.20
N SER A 267 3.17 -3.20 2.17
CA SER A 267 2.94 -2.27 3.28
C SER A 267 4.14 -2.13 4.21
N LYS A 268 4.90 -3.21 4.43
CA LYS A 268 6.08 -3.19 5.30
C LYS A 268 7.29 -2.58 4.59
N LEU A 269 7.44 -2.84 3.30
CA LEU A 269 8.45 -2.16 2.48
C LEU A 269 8.24 -0.64 2.51
N GLN A 270 7.01 -0.17 2.31
CA GLN A 270 6.69 1.26 2.35
C GLN A 270 6.94 1.89 3.73
N GLN A 271 6.57 1.20 4.81
CA GLN A 271 6.84 1.67 6.18
C GLN A 271 8.34 1.78 6.45
N GLU A 272 9.12 0.74 6.12
CA GLU A 272 10.55 0.72 6.38
C GLU A 272 11.33 1.66 5.46
N ALA A 273 10.95 1.80 4.19
CA ALA A 273 11.56 2.77 3.28
C ALA A 273 11.31 4.22 3.73
N SER A 274 10.11 4.51 4.24
CA SER A 274 9.81 5.82 4.83
C SER A 274 10.62 6.07 6.10
N ARG A 275 10.69 5.08 7.01
CA ARG A 275 11.38 5.20 8.30
C ARG A 275 12.90 5.27 8.16
N ALA A 276 13.49 4.41 7.33
CA ALA A 276 14.94 4.23 7.24
C ALA A 276 15.58 5.10 6.15
N LEU A 277 14.87 5.38 5.05
CA LEU A 277 15.41 6.08 3.88
C LEU A 277 14.72 7.42 3.60
N GLY A 278 13.68 7.79 4.37
CA GLY A 278 12.92 9.03 4.15
C GLY A 278 12.13 9.04 2.84
N PHE A 279 11.88 7.87 2.22
CA PHE A 279 11.17 7.82 0.95
C PHE A 279 9.67 8.00 1.13
N SER A 280 9.05 8.74 0.20
CA SER A 280 7.61 8.78 0.11
C SER A 280 7.07 7.45 -0.43
N VAL A 281 5.81 7.14 -0.11
CA VAL A 281 5.12 5.93 -0.59
C VAL A 281 5.10 5.84 -2.12
N LYS A 282 5.05 6.98 -2.83
CA LYS A 282 5.06 7.02 -4.29
C LYS A 282 6.45 6.74 -4.89
N LYS A 283 7.52 7.08 -4.17
CA LYS A 283 8.91 6.85 -4.61
C LYS A 283 9.34 5.39 -4.39
N THR A 284 8.85 4.79 -3.31
CA THR A 284 9.08 3.39 -2.97
C THR A 284 8.34 2.47 -3.92
#